data_AF-A0A4Q3W608-F1
#
_entry.id   AF-A0A4Q3W608-F1
#
_cell.length_a   1.000
_cell.length_b   1.000
_cell.length_c   1.000
_cell.angle_alpha   90.00
_cell.angle_beta   90.00
_cell.angle_gamma   90.00
#
_symmetry.space_group_name_H-M   'P 1'
#
loop_
_entity.id
_entity.type
_entity.pdbx_description
1 polymer ?
#
loop_
_entity_poly.entity_id
_entity_poly.type
_entity_poly.pdbx_seq_one_letter_code
_entity_poly.pdbx_strand_id
1 'polypeptide(L)'
;MFNRLQKKWGVSGLRFILIFCVFAIGGSLTGFLAKKLMPYLDPRQAVLYWLIYIVVVTLLWPFCVLLVSLLFGQFHFFWQYEKKLWARISGKNRK
;
A
#
# COMPACT_ATOMS: atom_id res chain seq x y z
N MET A 1 -2.03 8.24 22.07
CA MET A 1 -1.48 8.34 20.70
C MET A 1 -2.52 7.95 19.64
N PHE A 2 -3.19 6.81 19.78
CA PHE A 2 -4.25 6.33 18.88
C PHE A 2 -5.39 7.34 18.63
N ASN A 3 -5.87 8.02 19.67
CA ASN A 3 -6.92 9.04 19.54
C ASN A 3 -6.54 10.22 18.61
N ARG A 4 -5.26 10.57 18.51
CA ARG A 4 -4.80 11.64 17.59
C ARG A 4 -4.85 11.20 16.13
N LEU A 5 -4.47 9.94 15.86
CA LEU A 5 -4.52 9.35 14.51
C LEU A 5 -5.96 9.10 14.05
N GLN A 6 -6.81 8.58 14.94
CA GLN A 6 -8.24 8.41 14.68
C GLN A 6 -8.91 9.73 14.32
N LYS A 7 -8.66 10.80 15.08
CA LYS A 7 -9.15 12.15 14.76
C LYS A 7 -8.62 12.68 13.43
N LYS A 8 -7.32 12.47 13.12
CA LYS A 8 -6.72 12.92 11.85
C LYS A 8 -7.34 12.24 10.63
N TRP A 9 -7.73 10.98 10.76
CA TRP A 9 -8.29 10.18 9.67
C TRP A 9 -9.82 10.14 9.68
N GLY A 10 -10.48 10.65 10.71
CA GLY A 10 -11.94 10.66 10.85
C GLY A 10 -12.56 9.28 10.97
N VAL A 11 -11.83 8.31 11.53
CA VAL A 11 -12.27 6.90 11.62
C VAL A 11 -12.54 6.49 13.06
N SER A 12 -13.59 5.69 13.27
CA SER A 12 -13.92 5.07 14.56
C SER A 12 -12.84 4.07 14.97
N GLY A 13 -12.77 3.72 16.27
CA GLY A 13 -11.72 2.84 16.79
C GLY A 13 -11.64 1.47 16.11
N LEU A 14 -12.79 0.86 15.83
CA LEU A 14 -12.86 -0.41 15.11
C LEU A 14 -12.37 -0.28 13.66
N ARG A 15 -12.80 0.77 12.94
CA ARG A 15 -12.31 1.03 11.58
C ARG A 15 -10.80 1.26 11.54
N PHE A 16 -10.26 1.95 12.53
CA PHE A 16 -8.81 2.18 12.63
C PHE A 16 -8.03 0.87 12.72
N ILE A 17 -8.49 -0.07 13.57
CA ILE A 17 -7.87 -1.40 13.70
C ILE A 17 -7.95 -2.17 12.38
N LEU A 18 -9.11 -2.19 11.74
CA LEU A 18 -9.30 -2.87 10.44
C LEU A 18 -8.37 -2.30 9.37
N ILE A 19 -8.25 -0.97 9.29
CA ILE A 19 -7.33 -0.31 8.36
C ILE A 19 -5.87 -0.71 8.65
N PHE A 20 -5.48 -0.77 9.92
CA PHE A 20 -4.15 -1.23 10.32
C PHE A 20 -3.89 -2.69 9.92
N CYS A 21 -4.87 -3.57 10.10
CA CYS A 21 -4.80 -4.96 9.64
C CYS A 21 -4.62 -5.03 8.13
N VAL A 22 -5.36 -4.23 7.36
CA VAL A 22 -5.21 -4.16 5.89
C VAL A 22 -3.81 -3.71 5.50
N PHE A 23 -3.24 -2.70 6.16
CA PHE A 23 -1.85 -2.29 5.89
C PHE A 23 -0.84 -3.39 6.22
N ALA A 24 -1.00 -4.06 7.36
CA ALA A 24 -0.09 -5.13 7.77
C ALA A 24 -0.14 -6.33 6.82
N ILE A 25 -1.34 -6.79 6.46
CA ILE A 25 -1.55 -7.95 5.58
C ILE A 25 -1.22 -7.57 4.13
N GLY A 26 -1.72 -6.44 3.62
CA GLY A 26 -1.45 -5.96 2.27
C GLY A 26 0.04 -5.66 2.05
N GLY A 27 0.73 -5.05 3.02
CA GLY A 27 2.17 -4.83 2.96
C GLY A 27 2.97 -6.13 2.97
N SER A 28 2.61 -7.08 3.84
CA SER A 28 3.25 -8.40 3.88
C SER A 28 3.04 -9.17 2.57
N LEU A 29 1.82 -9.15 2.02
CA LEU A 29 1.48 -9.77 0.73
C LEU A 29 2.28 -9.15 -0.42
N THR A 30 2.41 -7.82 -0.44
CA THR A 30 3.21 -7.10 -1.44
C THR A 30 4.67 -7.56 -1.40
N GLY A 31 5.28 -7.59 -0.21
CA GLY A 31 6.68 -8.02 -0.05
C GLY A 31 6.89 -9.48 -0.45
N PHE A 32 5.95 -10.36 -0.10
CA PHE A 32 5.98 -11.77 -0.51
C PHE A 32 5.92 -11.94 -2.03
N LEU A 33 4.96 -11.27 -2.68
CA LEU A 33 4.80 -11.34 -4.14
C LEU A 33 5.99 -10.69 -4.87
N ALA A 34 6.50 -9.55 -4.39
CA ALA A 34 7.68 -8.92 -4.96
C ALA A 34 8.90 -9.83 -4.90
N LYS A 35 9.14 -10.51 -3.77
CA LYS A 35 10.21 -11.52 -3.65
C LYS A 35 10.01 -12.68 -4.61
N LYS A 36 8.78 -13.12 -4.84
CA LYS A 36 8.45 -14.17 -5.82
C LYS A 36 8.63 -13.69 -7.26
N LEU A 37 8.51 -12.40 -7.54
CA LEU A 37 8.70 -11.80 -8.85
C LEU A 37 10.17 -11.55 -9.22
N MET A 38 11.03 -11.26 -8.24
CA MET A 38 12.46 -10.95 -8.47
C MET A 38 13.21 -11.99 -9.33
N PRO A 39 13.04 -13.31 -9.15
CA PRO A 39 13.73 -14.30 -9.97
C PRO A 39 13.42 -14.22 -11.47
N TYR A 40 12.22 -13.76 -11.86
CA TYR A 40 11.86 -13.59 -13.27
C TYR A 40 12.53 -12.38 -13.94
N LEU A 41 13.03 -11.44 -13.14
CA LEU A 41 13.71 -10.23 -13.61
C LEU A 41 15.24 -10.40 -13.64
N ASP A 42 15.76 -11.48 -13.04
CA ASP A 42 17.18 -11.86 -12.96
C ASP A 42 18.17 -10.68 -12.78
N PRO A 43 18.04 -9.86 -11.72
CA PRO A 43 18.99 -8.78 -11.46
C PRO A 43 20.36 -9.34 -11.05
N ARG A 44 21.35 -9.23 -11.93
CA ARG A 44 22.71 -9.75 -11.71
C ARG A 44 23.55 -8.99 -10.68
N GLN A 45 23.21 -7.74 -10.39
CA GLN A 45 23.96 -6.89 -9.47
C GLN A 45 23.14 -6.60 -8.22
N ALA A 46 23.79 -6.59 -7.05
CA ALA A 46 23.11 -6.34 -5.77
C ALA A 46 22.40 -4.97 -5.73
N VAL A 47 23.04 -3.93 -6.27
CA VAL A 47 22.43 -2.59 -6.34
C VAL A 47 21.21 -2.61 -7.26
N LEU A 48 21.32 -3.27 -8.41
CA LEU A 48 20.22 -3.41 -9.37
C LEU A 48 19.06 -4.22 -8.76
N TYR A 49 19.34 -5.27 -7.99
CA TYR A 49 18.33 -6.04 -7.26
C TYR A 49 17.49 -5.13 -6.36
N TRP A 50 18.14 -4.31 -5.53
CA TRP A 50 17.41 -3.42 -4.62
C TRP A 50 16.62 -2.34 -5.34
N LEU A 51 17.18 -1.76 -6.42
CA LEU A 51 16.47 -0.78 -7.24
C LEU A 51 15.21 -1.38 -7.87
N ILE A 52 15.33 -2.53 -8.51
CA ILE A 52 14.21 -3.23 -9.14
C ILE A 52 13.20 -3.69 -8.08
N TYR A 53 13.66 -4.20 -6.94
CA TYR A 53 12.80 -4.60 -5.83
C TYR A 53 11.95 -3.44 -5.31
N ILE A 54 12.54 -2.27 -5.09
CA ILE A 54 11.82 -1.07 -4.65
C ILE A 54 10.76 -0.66 -5.67
N VAL A 55 11.10 -0.67 -6.97
CA VAL A 55 10.16 -0.33 -8.04
C VAL A 55 9.00 -1.33 -8.06
N VAL A 56 9.29 -2.63 -8.02
CA VAL A 56 8.26 -3.69 -8.03
C VAL A 56 7.35 -3.60 -6.81
N VAL A 57 7.91 -3.46 -5.60
CA VAL A 57 7.10 -3.30 -4.38
C VAL A 57 6.21 -2.06 -4.48
N THR A 58 6.76 -0.93 -4.94
CA THR A 58 6.01 0.33 -5.06
C THR A 58 4.85 0.21 -6.05
N LEU A 59 5.06 -0.45 -7.19
CA LEU A 59 4.02 -0.67 -8.19
C LEU A 59 2.99 -1.71 -7.74
N LEU A 60 3.41 -2.74 -7.02
CA LEU A 60 2.55 -3.84 -6.61
C LEU A 60 1.67 -3.48 -5.40
N TRP A 61 2.19 -2.61 -4.52
CA TRP A 61 1.56 -2.25 -3.26
C TRP A 61 0.10 -1.79 -3.36
N PRO A 62 -0.30 -0.86 -4.27
CA PRO A 62 -1.69 -0.43 -4.40
C PRO A 62 -2.63 -1.60 -4.71
N PHE A 63 -2.22 -2.51 -5.59
CA PHE A 63 -3.02 -3.68 -5.96
C PHE A 63 -3.24 -4.62 -4.77
N CYS A 64 -2.18 -4.93 -4.02
CA CYS A 64 -2.27 -5.80 -2.85
C CYS A 64 -3.11 -5.18 -1.74
N VAL A 65 -2.94 -3.89 -1.47
CA VAL A 65 -3.71 -3.19 -0.43
C VAL A 65 -5.19 -3.09 -0.81
N LEU A 66 -5.52 -2.78 -2.07
CA LEU A 66 -6.91 -2.80 -2.54
C LEU A 66 -7.54 -4.19 -2.42
N LEU A 67 -6.81 -5.24 -2.83
CA LEU A 67 -7.30 -6.62 -2.75
C LEU A 67 -7.60 -7.02 -1.30
N VAL A 68 -6.69 -6.75 -0.37
CA VAL A 68 -6.91 -7.05 1.05
C VAL A 68 -8.02 -6.17 1.63
N SER A 69 -8.10 -4.90 1.23
CA SER A 69 -9.16 -3.99 1.71
C SER A 69 -10.57 -4.45 1.31
N LEU A 70 -10.70 -5.20 0.21
CA LEU A 70 -11.96 -5.80 -0.23
C LEU A 70 -12.43 -6.87 0.76
N LEU A 71 -11.51 -7.69 1.27
CA LEU A 71 -11.81 -8.73 2.28
C LEU A 71 -12.25 -8.14 3.63
N PHE A 72 -11.72 -6.97 3.99
CA PHE A 72 -12.01 -6.28 5.26
C PHE A 72 -13.11 -5.21 5.14
N GLY A 73 -13.73 -5.05 3.97
CA GLY A 73 -14.78 -4.05 3.72
C GLY A 73 -14.32 -2.59 3.79
N GLN A 74 -13.01 -2.32 3.65
CA GLN A 74 -12.42 -0.98 3.68
C GLN A 74 -12.04 -0.44 2.29
N PHE A 75 -12.50 -1.07 1.21
CA PHE A 75 -12.14 -0.71 -0.17
C PHE A 75 -12.30 0.78 -0.50
N HIS A 76 -13.45 1.38 -0.17
CA HIS A 76 -13.70 2.79 -0.46
C HIS A 76 -12.68 3.72 0.24
N PHE A 77 -12.26 3.39 1.46
CA PHE A 77 -11.25 4.17 2.18
C PHE A 77 -9.90 4.14 1.45
N PHE A 78 -9.43 2.94 1.10
CA PHE A 78 -8.13 2.76 0.43
C PHE A 78 -8.13 3.29 -1.00
N TRP A 79 -9.22 3.12 -1.75
CA TRP A 79 -9.36 3.68 -3.09
C TRP A 79 -9.25 5.20 -3.10
N GLN A 80 -9.87 5.88 -2.13
CA GLN A 80 -9.74 7.33 -1.99
C GLN A 80 -8.35 7.74 -1.50
N TYR A 81 -7.74 6.95 -0.63
CA TYR A 81 -6.37 7.17 -0.14
C TYR A 81 -5.36 7.08 -1.29
N GLU A 82 -5.42 6.02 -2.09
CA GLU A 82 -4.52 5.79 -3.23
C GLU A 82 -4.70 6.83 -4.33
N LYS A 83 -5.95 7.22 -4.64
CA LYS A 83 -6.20 8.34 -5.56
C LYS A 83 -5.56 9.64 -5.09
N LYS A 84 -5.64 9.94 -3.79
CA LYS A 84 -4.98 11.12 -3.20
C LYS A 84 -3.46 11.01 -3.28
N LEU A 85 -2.91 9.81 -3.05
CA LEU A 85 -1.47 9.56 -3.19
C LEU A 85 -1.02 9.77 -4.63
N TRP A 86 -1.73 9.19 -5.60
CA TRP A 86 -1.44 9.33 -7.02
C TRP A 86 -1.55 10.79 -7.49
N ALA A 87 -2.57 11.53 -7.03
CA ALA A 87 -2.71 12.94 -7.35
C ALA A 87 -1.50 13.77 -6.90
N ARG A 88 -0.91 13.45 -5.74
CA ARG A 88 0.31 14.10 -5.23
C ARG A 88 1.53 13.74 -6.06
N ILE A 89 1.69 12.48 -6.43
CA ILE A 89 2.82 12.01 -7.26
C ILE A 89 2.75 12.62 -8.66
N SER A 90 1.56 12.66 -9.25
CA SER A 90 1.32 13.19 -10.60
C SER A 90 1.31 14.73 -10.67
N GLY A 91 1.44 15.45 -9.55
CA GLY A 91 1.34 16.92 -9.51
C GLY A 91 -0.03 17.47 -9.86
N LYS A 92 -1.05 16.61 -10.01
CA LYS A 92 -2.40 17.01 -10.37
C LYS A 92 -3.11 17.53 -9.12
N ASN A 93 -2.86 18.79 -8.79
CA ASN A 93 -3.60 19.52 -7.77
C ASN A 93 -5.08 19.55 -8.17
N ARG A 94 -5.89 18.66 -7.58
CA ARG A 94 -7.31 18.90 -7.47
C ARG A 94 -7.49 20.01 -6.44
N LYS A 95 -7.64 21.24 -6.91
CA LYS A 95 -8.36 22.29 -6.17
C LYS A 95 -9.72 21.74 -5.75
#